data_AF-A0A5C8K314-F1
#
_entry.id   AF-A0A5C8K314-F1
#
_cell.length_a   1.000
_cell.length_b   1.000
_cell.length_c   1.000
_cell.angle_alpha   90.00
_cell.angle_beta   90.00
_cell.angle_gamma   90.00
#
_symmetry.space_group_name_H-M   'P 1'
#
loop_
_entity.id
_entity.type
_entity.pdbx_description
1 polymer ?
#
loop_
_entity_poly.entity_id
_entity_poly.type
_entity_poly.pdbx_seq_one_letter_code
_entity_poly.pdbx_strand_id
1 'polypeptide(L)'
;MWAESPAAGFGERFAGVGGGRVRVREVPFVPMWEVRGEDPGRGMRLGPQWWLVVGEGEPGLGWVDVSGQRTVIELSGPGALDVLITGCPIDLHPGVFTGHAQTVLGKAPVILQRYGDSYRIFVRSSYANYLGEWLIDALEG
;
A
#
# COMPACT_ATOMS: atom_id res chain seq x y z
N MET A 1 -26.94 -0.98 0.63
CA MET A 1 -25.88 -0.06 0.17
C MET A 1 -24.61 -0.88 0.12
N TRP A 2 -24.03 -1.08 -1.05
CA TRP A 2 -22.83 -1.89 -1.22
C TRP A 2 -21.64 -1.01 -0.80
N ALA A 3 -20.66 -1.57 -0.07
CA ALA A 3 -19.48 -0.80 0.33
C ALA A 3 -18.65 -0.46 -0.92
N GLU A 4 -18.22 0.79 -1.04
CA GLU A 4 -17.34 1.25 -2.12
C GLU A 4 -15.91 1.39 -1.59
N SER A 5 -14.93 0.99 -2.41
CA SER A 5 -13.52 1.09 -2.02
C SER A 5 -13.04 2.55 -2.10
N PRO A 6 -12.17 3.01 -1.19
CA PRO A 6 -11.70 4.40 -1.18
C PRO A 6 -11.00 4.88 -2.47
N ALA A 7 -10.47 3.98 -3.30
CA ALA A 7 -9.89 4.32 -4.61
C ALA A 7 -10.67 3.73 -5.80
N ALA A 8 -11.95 3.36 -5.62
CA ALA A 8 -12.77 2.76 -6.68
C ALA A 8 -12.86 3.64 -7.94
N GLY A 9 -12.89 4.98 -7.77
CA GLY A 9 -12.92 5.94 -8.88
C GLY A 9 -11.66 5.98 -9.77
N PHE A 10 -10.60 5.27 -9.39
CA PHE A 10 -9.33 5.28 -10.13
C PHE A 10 -9.13 4.07 -11.04
N GLY A 11 -9.98 3.03 -10.97
CA GLY A 11 -9.74 1.75 -11.68
C GLY A 11 -9.39 1.90 -13.17
N GLU A 12 -10.26 2.55 -13.95
CA GLU A 12 -10.04 2.78 -15.39
C GLU A 12 -8.86 3.74 -15.66
N ARG A 13 -8.69 4.76 -14.82
CA ARG A 13 -7.60 5.74 -14.97
C ARG A 13 -6.24 5.09 -14.75
N PHE A 14 -6.12 4.26 -13.72
CA PHE A 14 -4.94 3.45 -13.43
C PHE A 14 -4.61 2.47 -14.56
N ALA A 15 -5.62 1.87 -15.19
CA ALA A 15 -5.42 1.00 -16.34
C ALA A 15 -4.89 1.74 -17.59
N GLY A 16 -5.15 3.05 -17.70
CA GLY A 16 -4.77 3.88 -18.84
C GLY A 16 -3.37 4.51 -18.78
N VAL A 17 -2.64 4.41 -17.66
CA VAL A 17 -1.34 5.08 -17.43
C VAL A 17 -0.17 4.10 -17.28
N GLY A 18 1.07 4.61 -17.23
CA GLY A 18 2.27 3.80 -16.94
C GLY A 18 3.00 3.19 -18.14
N GLY A 19 2.56 3.49 -19.36
CA GLY A 19 3.33 3.29 -20.61
C GLY A 19 3.85 1.87 -20.85
N GLY A 20 3.19 0.85 -20.28
CA GLY A 20 3.60 -0.56 -20.37
C GLY A 20 4.79 -0.97 -19.48
N ARG A 21 5.50 -0.01 -18.87
CA ARG A 21 6.61 -0.26 -17.93
C ARG A 21 6.14 -0.38 -16.48
N VAL A 22 5.01 0.24 -16.17
CA VAL A 22 4.40 0.23 -14.85
C VAL A 22 2.93 -0.13 -14.98
N ARG A 23 2.46 -0.98 -14.08
CA ARG A 23 1.03 -1.21 -13.85
C ARG A 23 0.70 -0.78 -12.45
N VAL A 24 -0.31 0.07 -12.31
CA VAL A 24 -0.91 0.48 -11.04
C VAL A 24 -2.33 -0.08 -10.97
N ARG A 25 -2.74 -0.54 -9.79
CA ARG A 25 -4.11 -0.97 -9.53
C ARG A 25 -4.45 -0.84 -8.05
N GLU A 26 -5.73 -0.64 -7.75
CA GLU A 26 -6.23 -0.89 -6.40
C GLU A 26 -6.33 -2.41 -6.15
N VAL A 27 -6.04 -2.82 -4.92
CA VAL A 27 -6.41 -4.13 -4.38
C VAL A 27 -7.48 -3.88 -3.33
N PRO A 28 -8.77 -3.91 -3.70
CA PRO A 28 -9.84 -3.47 -2.82
C PRO A 28 -10.16 -4.52 -1.75
N PHE A 29 -10.75 -4.05 -0.64
CA PHE A 29 -11.31 -4.90 0.43
C PHE A 29 -10.35 -5.95 1.02
N VAL A 30 -9.06 -5.64 1.08
CA VAL A 30 -8.07 -6.53 1.72
C VAL A 30 -8.34 -6.58 3.23
N PRO A 31 -8.58 -7.76 3.82
CA PRO A 31 -8.75 -7.86 5.26
C PRO A 31 -7.47 -7.48 6.01
N MET A 32 -7.61 -6.71 7.08
CA MET A 32 -6.49 -6.20 7.86
C MET A 32 -6.82 -6.15 9.35
N TRP A 33 -5.84 -6.49 10.19
CA TRP A 33 -5.95 -6.38 11.64
C TRP A 33 -4.75 -5.66 12.24
N GLU A 34 -5.02 -4.71 13.13
CA GLU A 34 -4.01 -4.19 14.05
C GLU A 34 -3.88 -5.15 15.23
N VAL A 35 -2.63 -5.51 15.53
CA VAL A 35 -2.26 -6.37 16.65
C VAL A 35 -1.29 -5.61 17.54
N ARG A 36 -1.53 -5.66 18.85
CA ARG A 36 -0.66 -5.09 19.89
C ARG A 36 -0.22 -6.22 20.84
N GLY A 37 1.00 -6.16 21.36
CA GLY A 37 1.50 -7.15 22.32
C GLY A 37 2.68 -7.97 21.81
N GLU A 38 2.53 -9.30 21.73
CA GLU A 38 3.55 -10.24 21.25
C GLU A 38 3.50 -10.39 19.72
N ASP A 39 4.60 -10.89 19.13
CA ASP A 39 4.68 -11.11 17.68
C ASP A 39 3.67 -12.19 17.24
N PRO A 40 2.68 -11.84 16.39
CA PRO A 40 1.69 -12.80 15.91
C PRO A 40 2.24 -13.81 14.88
N GLY A 41 3.54 -13.76 14.57
CA GLY A 41 4.21 -14.65 13.62
C GLY A 41 3.92 -14.34 12.15
N ARG A 42 3.12 -13.29 11.88
CA ARG A 42 2.78 -12.82 10.53
C ARG A 42 2.51 -11.31 10.51
N GLY A 43 2.55 -10.72 9.33
CA GLY A 43 2.24 -9.31 9.13
C GLY A 43 3.43 -8.37 9.27
N MET A 44 3.15 -7.09 9.08
CA MET A 44 4.15 -6.03 9.06
C MET A 44 4.32 -5.45 10.45
N ARG A 45 5.51 -5.58 11.05
CA ARG A 45 5.87 -4.90 12.29
C ARG A 45 6.00 -3.39 12.06
N LEU A 46 5.13 -2.60 12.69
CA LEU A 46 5.04 -1.13 12.61
C LEU A 46 5.57 -0.43 13.86
N GLY A 47 5.91 -1.18 14.90
CA GLY A 47 6.53 -0.68 16.12
C GLY A 47 7.03 -1.83 16.99
N PRO A 48 7.58 -1.55 18.18
CA PRO A 48 8.12 -2.60 19.06
C PRO A 48 7.09 -3.68 19.43
N GLN A 49 5.82 -3.28 19.57
CA GLN A 49 4.70 -4.14 19.92
C GLN A 49 3.47 -3.86 19.06
N TRP A 50 3.67 -3.52 17.79
CA TRP A 50 2.58 -3.18 16.88
C TRP A 50 2.79 -3.85 15.53
N TRP A 51 1.77 -4.58 15.08
CA TRP A 51 1.73 -5.23 13.78
C TRP A 51 0.48 -4.86 13.02
N LEU A 52 0.60 -4.84 11.69
CA LEU A 52 -0.52 -4.88 10.76
C LEU A 52 -0.50 -6.23 10.04
N VAL A 53 -1.46 -7.08 10.37
CA VAL A 53 -1.68 -8.36 9.70
C VAL A 53 -2.61 -8.14 8.51
N VAL A 54 -2.28 -8.71 7.35
CA VAL A 54 -2.96 -8.47 6.08
C VAL A 54 -3.28 -9.81 5.41
N GLY A 55 -4.48 -9.96 4.86
CA GLY A 55 -4.89 -11.14 4.08
C GLY A 55 -5.87 -12.04 4.82
N GLU A 56 -6.00 -13.30 4.40
CA GLU A 56 -6.99 -14.22 4.98
C GLU A 56 -6.46 -14.90 6.26
N GLY A 57 -7.40 -15.35 7.11
CA GLY A 57 -7.14 -16.11 8.32
C GLY A 57 -8.05 -15.69 9.47
N GLU A 58 -8.15 -16.55 10.49
CA GLU A 58 -8.90 -16.23 11.70
C GLU A 58 -8.12 -15.21 12.55
N PRO A 59 -8.77 -14.12 13.01
CA PRO A 59 -8.14 -13.16 13.91
C PRO A 59 -7.99 -13.75 15.31
N GLY A 60 -6.87 -13.44 15.96
CA GLY A 60 -6.64 -13.79 17.36
C GLY A 60 -7.42 -12.91 18.34
N LEU A 61 -7.44 -13.31 19.61
CA LEU A 61 -8.01 -12.50 20.67
C LEU A 61 -7.29 -11.14 20.77
N GLY A 62 -8.06 -10.04 20.84
CA GLY A 62 -7.53 -8.68 20.96
C GLY A 62 -7.06 -8.05 19.65
N TRP A 63 -7.20 -8.75 18.52
CA TRP A 63 -6.93 -8.19 17.21
C TRP A 63 -8.06 -7.24 16.81
N VAL A 64 -7.72 -6.07 16.27
CA VAL A 64 -8.68 -5.04 15.88
C VAL A 64 -8.79 -5.02 14.37
N ASP A 65 -9.98 -5.28 13.84
CA ASP A 65 -10.25 -5.14 12.40
C ASP A 65 -10.09 -3.68 11.96
N VAL A 66 -9.22 -3.46 10.98
CA VAL A 66 -8.93 -2.16 10.37
C VAL A 66 -9.04 -2.20 8.85
N SER A 67 -9.76 -3.17 8.30
CA SER A 67 -9.91 -3.37 6.84
C SER A 67 -10.47 -2.13 6.12
N GLY A 68 -11.31 -1.34 6.80
CA GLY A 68 -11.84 -0.07 6.27
C GLY A 68 -10.93 1.15 6.47
N GLN A 69 -9.85 1.02 7.27
CA GLN A 69 -8.98 2.15 7.61
C GLN A 69 -8.01 2.51 6.47
N ARG A 70 -7.65 1.53 5.64
CA ARG A 70 -6.68 1.67 4.55
C ARG A 70 -7.19 0.98 3.30
N THR A 71 -6.83 1.54 2.15
CA THR A 71 -6.86 0.81 0.88
C THR A 71 -5.45 0.46 0.46
N VAL A 72 -5.32 -0.52 -0.43
CA VAL A 72 -4.05 -1.00 -0.96
C VAL A 72 -3.97 -0.63 -2.43
N ILE A 73 -2.90 0.06 -2.81
CA ILE A 73 -2.53 0.28 -4.21
C ILE A 73 -1.29 -0.55 -4.50
N GLU A 74 -1.30 -1.31 -5.59
CA GLU A 74 -0.17 -2.14 -6.01
C GLU A 74 0.46 -1.56 -7.29
N LEU A 75 1.77 -1.29 -7.23
CA LEU A 75 2.59 -0.90 -8.38
C LEU A 75 3.50 -2.07 -8.75
N SER A 76 3.48 -2.46 -10.02
CA SER A 76 4.31 -3.55 -10.55
C SER A 76 4.94 -3.18 -11.88
N GLY A 77 5.99 -3.91 -12.27
CA GLY A 77 6.71 -3.70 -13.52
C GLY A 77 8.06 -3.00 -13.32
N PRO A 78 8.93 -3.05 -14.35
CA PRO A 78 10.30 -2.56 -14.25
C PRO A 78 10.45 -1.07 -13.93
N GLY A 79 9.44 -0.24 -14.23
CA GLY A 79 9.46 1.20 -13.91
C GLY A 79 8.83 1.55 -12.55
N ALA A 80 8.33 0.57 -11.78
CA ALA A 80 7.60 0.86 -10.54
C ALA A 80 8.51 1.56 -9.51
N LEU A 81 9.79 1.19 -9.45
CA LEU A 81 10.76 1.85 -8.59
C LEU A 81 10.97 3.31 -9.00
N ASP A 82 11.10 3.58 -10.30
CA ASP A 82 11.32 4.92 -10.85
C ASP A 82 10.20 5.90 -10.43
N VAL A 83 8.95 5.42 -10.42
CA VAL A 83 7.80 6.20 -9.94
C VAL A 83 7.89 6.46 -8.44
N LEU A 84 8.19 5.43 -7.63
CA LEU A 84 8.21 5.55 -6.18
C LEU A 84 9.30 6.51 -5.68
N ILE A 85 10.48 6.51 -6.29
CA ILE A 85 11.60 7.37 -5.86
C ILE A 85 11.32 8.86 -6.11
N THR A 86 10.36 9.22 -6.97
CA THR A 86 9.96 10.63 -7.16
C THR A 86 9.28 11.23 -5.93
N GLY A 87 8.69 10.39 -5.08
CA GLY A 87 7.86 10.82 -3.95
C GLY A 87 8.16 10.16 -2.61
N CYS A 88 9.05 9.18 -2.56
CA CYS A 88 9.40 8.44 -1.35
C CYS A 88 10.82 8.78 -0.87
N PRO A 89 11.02 9.18 0.39
CA PRO A 89 12.30 9.67 0.87
C PRO A 89 13.27 8.57 1.34
N ILE A 90 12.81 7.33 1.47
CA ILE A 90 13.63 6.21 1.92
C ILE A 90 14.36 5.57 0.73
N ASP A 91 15.50 4.94 0.99
CA ASP A 91 16.23 4.20 -0.04
C ASP A 91 15.44 2.94 -0.44
N LEU A 92 14.92 2.96 -1.66
CA LEU A 92 14.13 1.87 -2.25
C LEU A 92 14.96 0.93 -3.14
N HIS A 93 16.29 1.05 -3.12
CA HIS A 93 17.16 0.14 -3.87
C HIS A 93 16.84 -1.32 -3.48
N PRO A 94 16.70 -2.26 -4.45
CA PRO A 94 16.31 -3.64 -4.15
C PRO A 94 17.22 -4.39 -3.16
N GLY A 95 18.50 -3.99 -3.08
CA GLY A 95 19.44 -4.52 -2.09
C GLY A 95 19.34 -3.89 -0.68
N VAL A 96 18.56 -2.82 -0.51
CA VAL A 96 18.39 -2.08 0.75
C VAL A 96 16.98 -2.28 1.31
N PHE A 97 15.95 -2.09 0.49
CA PHE A 97 14.56 -2.22 0.90
C PHE A 97 13.95 -3.56 0.45
N THR A 98 13.94 -4.54 1.37
CA THR A 98 13.45 -5.91 1.09
C THR A 98 12.15 -6.26 1.80
N GLY A 99 11.61 -5.36 2.62
CA GLY A 99 10.47 -5.63 3.50
C GLY A 99 9.42 -4.53 3.45
N HIS A 100 9.14 -3.93 4.59
CA HIS A 100 8.13 -2.89 4.75
C HIS A 100 8.63 -1.74 5.61
N ALA A 101 8.07 -0.55 5.41
CA ALA A 101 8.36 0.64 6.21
C ALA A 101 7.16 1.57 6.28
N GLN A 102 7.02 2.27 7.41
CA GLN A 102 6.18 3.46 7.48
C GLN A 102 6.96 4.64 6.89
N THR A 103 6.36 5.35 5.95
CA THR A 103 7.01 6.45 5.22
C THR A 103 5.96 7.42 4.67
N VAL A 104 6.39 8.35 3.83
CA VAL A 104 5.52 9.16 2.99
C VAL A 104 5.74 8.82 1.51
N LEU A 105 4.68 8.95 0.72
CA LEU A 105 4.73 8.89 -0.74
C LEU A 105 3.91 10.05 -1.30
N GLY A 106 4.55 10.92 -2.08
CA GLY A 106 3.88 12.12 -2.57
C GLY A 106 3.31 12.96 -1.44
N LYS A 107 3.98 13.02 -0.27
CA LYS A 107 3.50 13.66 0.99
C LYS A 107 2.36 12.93 1.73
N ALA A 108 1.77 11.87 1.18
CA ALA A 108 0.76 11.06 1.87
C ALA A 108 1.44 10.07 2.84
N PRO A 109 1.01 9.93 4.10
CA PRO A 109 1.50 8.88 4.99
C PRO A 109 1.06 7.50 4.50
N VAL A 110 2.02 6.59 4.34
CA VAL A 110 1.79 5.23 3.83
C VAL A 110 2.58 4.19 4.61
N ILE A 111 2.13 2.94 4.56
CA ILE A 111 3.02 1.79 4.74
C ILE A 111 3.38 1.32 3.36
N LEU A 112 4.67 1.31 3.03
CA LEU A 112 5.18 0.73 1.81
C LEU A 112 5.66 -0.69 2.10
N GLN A 113 5.32 -1.63 1.25
CA GLN A 113 5.73 -3.03 1.34
C GLN A 113 6.28 -3.49 -0.01
N ARG A 114 7.47 -4.09 -0.02
CA ARG A 114 7.94 -4.91 -1.14
C ARG A 114 7.17 -6.22 -1.14
N TYR A 115 6.54 -6.58 -2.25
CA TYR A 115 5.69 -7.75 -2.39
C TYR A 115 6.08 -8.53 -3.66
N GLY A 116 7.02 -9.47 -3.52
CA GLY A 116 7.65 -10.12 -4.67
C GLY A 116 8.34 -9.08 -5.58
N ASP A 117 7.91 -9.01 -6.84
CA ASP A 117 8.40 -8.05 -7.84
C ASP A 117 7.57 -6.76 -7.91
N SER A 118 6.62 -6.58 -7.00
CA SER A 118 5.77 -5.38 -6.91
C SER A 118 5.95 -4.65 -5.58
N TYR A 119 5.27 -3.52 -5.46
CA TYR A 119 5.16 -2.74 -4.25
C TYR A 119 3.69 -2.55 -3.89
N ARG A 120 3.35 -2.77 -2.62
CA ARG A 120 2.05 -2.45 -2.05
C ARG A 120 2.15 -1.21 -1.21
N ILE A 121 1.25 -0.27 -1.47
CA ILE A 121 1.13 1.00 -0.77
C ILE A 121 -0.18 0.96 0.01
N PHE A 122 -0.07 0.85 1.33
CA PHE A 122 -1.21 0.92 2.22
C PHE A 122 -1.40 2.37 2.64
N VAL A 123 -2.42 3.01 2.07
CA VAL A 123 -2.76 4.41 2.32
C VAL A 123 -4.03 4.47 3.15
N ARG A 124 -4.10 5.39 4.12
CA ARG A 124 -5.36 5.63 4.85
C ARG A 124 -6.45 6.04 3.87
N SER A 125 -7.67 5.55 4.07
CA SER A 125 -8.81 5.79 3.18
C SER A 125 -9.05 7.29 2.89
N SER A 126 -8.80 8.16 3.88
CA SER A 126 -8.92 9.63 3.73
C SER A 126 -7.89 10.27 2.79
N TYR A 127 -6.78 9.59 2.51
CA TYR A 127 -5.73 10.06 1.59
C TYR A 127 -5.75 9.32 0.24
N ALA A 128 -6.63 8.33 0.07
CA ALA A 128 -6.68 7.48 -1.13
C ALA A 128 -6.85 8.32 -2.42
N ASN A 129 -7.77 9.28 -2.40
CA ASN A 129 -8.00 10.16 -3.56
C ASN A 129 -6.76 11.00 -3.89
N TYR A 130 -6.15 11.61 -2.88
CA TYR A 130 -4.94 12.43 -3.06
C TYR A 130 -3.78 11.61 -3.63
N LEU A 131 -3.52 10.43 -3.05
CA LEU A 131 -2.45 9.56 -3.53
C LEU A 131 -2.74 9.03 -4.93
N GLY A 132 -4.00 8.73 -5.25
CA GLY A 132 -4.42 8.29 -6.58
C GLY A 132 -4.13 9.35 -7.66
N GLU A 133 -4.46 10.61 -7.41
CA GLU A 133 -4.13 11.71 -8.32
C GLU A 133 -2.61 11.89 -8.46
N TRP A 134 -1.87 11.83 -7.35
CA TRP A 134 -0.41 11.94 -7.37
C TRP A 134 0.24 10.81 -8.18
N LEU A 135 -0.26 9.58 -8.05
CA LEU A 135 0.25 8.44 -8.81
C LEU A 135 0.00 8.59 -10.31
N ILE A 136 -1.15 9.11 -10.72
CA ILE A 136 -1.44 9.37 -12.13
C ILE A 136 -0.47 10.40 -12.70
N ASP A 137 -0.29 11.53 -12.01
CA ASP A 137 0.65 12.58 -12.40
C ASP A 137 2.08 12.03 -12.54
N ALA A 138 2.53 11.24 -11.56
CA ALA A 138 3.85 10.60 -11.58
C ALA A 138 4.01 9.50 -12.64
N LEU A 139 2.92 8.97 -13.21
CA LEU A 139 2.93 7.95 -14.27
C LEU A 139 2.77 8.54 -15.68
N GLU A 140 2.34 9.80 -15.78
CA GLU A 140 2.18 10.54 -17.04
C GLU A 140 3.41 11.41 -17.37
N GLY A 141 4.18 11.81 -16.36
CA GLY A 141 5.46 12.52 -16.50
C GLY A 141 6.63 11.61 -16.89
#